data_AF-A0A8H3CD42-F1
#
_entry.id   AF-A0A8H3CD42-F1
#
_cell.length_a   1.000
_cell.length_b   1.000
_cell.length_c   1.000
_cell.angle_alpha   90.00
_cell.angle_beta   90.00
_cell.angle_gamma   90.00
#
_symmetry.space_group_name_H-M   'P 1'
#
loop_
_entity.id
_entity.type
_entity.pdbx_description
1 polymer ?
#
loop_
_entity_poly.entity_id
_entity_poly.type
_entity_poly.pdbx_seq_one_letter_code
_entity_poly.pdbx_strand_id
1 'polypeptide(L)'
;PPRSPTLGHDHHSSPSPSDSETELPPGSPESERCSDSFEDMERAFGELQPDKLVRDDSDEHPDRLGKHDDDDNSANPSSPPSHPVPRRSLSLAMNTKTLNFYPRGLQGDVTIIFTFEPPTSQPHRLFKDQFPVVWKVVTFRAEGPGRSGNVTIRCPSLFAFGYARIDQNNLVDSTPWVEVRSGDISSITGGPSQRHFEENTKDNGTKLLTCKNNTDGPANLSIGFIRGSDTHQRYEPTFVWTGVRTGSSITAEFSPILSAYLADDPYKATQMLRGEISTDAIWTQNLDDLDDSTGWYVTEDDRSGAFNIQNASEYY
;
A
#
# COMPACT_ATOMS: atom_id res chain seq x y z
N PRO A 1 54.65 28.63 34.11
CA PRO A 1 54.86 28.58 35.58
C PRO A 1 53.58 28.19 36.31
N PRO A 2 53.53 26.99 36.93
CA PRO A 2 52.35 26.46 37.61
C PRO A 2 52.39 26.76 39.11
N ARG A 3 51.22 26.69 39.78
CA ARG A 3 51.11 26.19 41.16
C ARG A 3 49.74 25.53 41.37
N SER A 4 49.77 24.20 41.51
CA SER A 4 48.87 23.43 42.38
C SER A 4 49.20 23.75 43.86
N PRO A 5 48.30 23.46 44.83
CA PRO A 5 48.30 22.15 45.54
C PRO A 5 46.87 21.56 45.76
N THR A 6 46.61 20.25 45.62
CA THR A 6 46.66 19.12 46.63
C THR A 6 45.80 19.33 47.88
N LEU A 7 45.16 18.36 48.54
CA LEU A 7 44.85 16.91 48.46
C LEU A 7 43.94 16.68 49.71
N GLY A 8 43.05 15.69 49.71
CA GLY A 8 42.28 15.35 50.92
C GLY A 8 41.29 14.20 50.76
N HIS A 9 41.80 12.99 50.97
CA HIS A 9 41.16 11.70 51.30
C HIS A 9 40.08 11.81 52.42
N ASP A 10 39.02 10.98 52.58
CA ASP A 10 39.01 9.52 52.80
C ASP A 10 37.59 8.88 52.87
N HIS A 11 37.53 7.59 52.47
CA HIS A 11 36.86 6.38 53.00
C HIS A 11 35.36 6.19 53.38
N HIS A 12 34.93 4.93 53.10
CA HIS A 12 33.85 4.07 53.67
C HIS A 12 32.42 4.21 53.08
N SER A 13 31.60 3.18 52.83
CA SER A 13 31.67 1.70 52.91
C SER A 13 30.43 1.13 52.18
N SER A 14 30.54 -0.07 51.60
CA SER A 14 29.40 -0.89 51.15
C SER A 14 28.55 -1.39 52.33
N PRO A 15 27.28 -1.77 52.08
CA PRO A 15 26.94 -3.19 52.30
C PRO A 15 25.89 -3.79 51.34
N SER A 16 26.02 -5.10 51.14
CA SER A 16 24.96 -6.09 50.91
C SER A 16 25.23 -7.22 51.95
N PRO A 17 24.38 -8.24 52.23
CA PRO A 17 23.23 -8.76 51.47
C PRO A 17 22.01 -9.19 52.35
N SER A 18 20.93 -9.69 51.73
CA SER A 18 20.21 -10.93 52.17
C SER A 18 18.86 -11.12 51.46
N ASP A 19 18.78 -12.23 50.72
CA ASP A 19 17.71 -13.22 50.52
C ASP A 19 16.28 -12.96 51.03
N SER A 20 15.31 -13.18 50.13
CA SER A 20 14.09 -13.93 50.46
C SER A 20 13.48 -14.52 49.18
N GLU A 21 13.54 -15.85 49.10
CA GLU A 21 12.81 -16.72 48.18
C GLU A 21 11.30 -16.57 48.37
N THR A 22 10.53 -16.64 47.28
CA THR A 22 9.14 -17.07 47.30
C THR A 22 8.85 -17.80 45.99
N GLU A 23 8.79 -19.13 46.07
CA GLU A 23 8.25 -20.02 45.05
C GLU A 23 6.73 -19.84 44.91
N LEU A 24 6.22 -19.74 43.67
CA LEU A 24 4.86 -20.13 43.29
C LEU A 24 4.86 -20.72 41.86
N PRO A 25 3.91 -21.64 41.55
CA PRO A 25 4.11 -22.77 40.63
C PRO A 25 3.70 -22.50 39.16
N PRO A 26 3.98 -23.44 38.22
CA PRO A 26 3.84 -23.21 36.78
C PRO A 26 2.43 -23.52 36.28
N GLY A 27 1.96 -22.72 35.33
CA GLY A 27 0.71 -22.96 34.59
C GLY A 27 0.54 -21.96 33.45
N SER A 28 0.90 -22.39 32.24
CA SER A 28 0.49 -21.80 30.96
C SER A 28 -0.59 -22.69 30.33
N PRO A 29 -1.20 -22.35 29.19
CA PRO A 29 -1.89 -21.10 28.82
C PRO A 29 -3.25 -21.39 28.14
N GLU A 30 -4.29 -20.58 28.35
CA GLU A 30 -5.46 -20.56 27.44
C GLU A 30 -5.99 -19.13 27.30
N SER A 31 -5.60 -18.45 26.21
CA SER A 31 -6.33 -17.31 25.67
C SER A 31 -6.88 -17.72 24.31
N GLU A 32 -8.05 -18.36 24.31
CA GLU A 32 -8.84 -18.57 23.11
C GLU A 32 -9.56 -17.28 22.71
N ARG A 33 -9.45 -16.97 21.42
CA ARG A 33 -10.49 -16.43 20.52
C ARG A 33 -11.12 -15.07 20.86
N CYS A 34 -10.76 -14.07 20.06
CA CYS A 34 -11.75 -13.39 19.22
C CYS A 34 -11.06 -12.60 18.10
N SER A 35 -10.74 -13.28 17.01
CA SER A 35 -10.42 -12.65 15.72
C SER A 35 -10.82 -13.57 14.57
N ASP A 36 -12.07 -14.05 14.62
CA ASP A 36 -12.80 -14.61 13.49
C ASP A 36 -13.76 -13.52 12.98
N SER A 37 -13.42 -12.83 11.88
CA SER A 37 -14.38 -11.97 11.18
C SER A 37 -13.97 -11.53 9.77
N PHE A 38 -12.89 -12.04 9.17
CA PHE A 38 -12.49 -11.60 7.82
C PHE A 38 -12.37 -12.70 6.77
N GLU A 39 -12.27 -13.97 7.17
CA GLU A 39 -12.13 -15.09 6.23
C GLU A 39 -13.48 -15.65 5.74
N ASP A 40 -14.60 -15.33 6.40
CA ASP A 40 -15.94 -15.78 5.97
C ASP A 40 -16.55 -14.93 4.84
N MET A 41 -15.93 -13.81 4.45
CA MET A 41 -16.48 -12.91 3.43
C MET A 41 -15.99 -13.24 2.01
N GLU A 42 -14.83 -13.89 1.85
CA GLU A 42 -14.31 -14.26 0.53
C GLU A 42 -14.87 -15.60 -0.01
N ARG A 43 -15.54 -16.40 0.83
CA ARG A 43 -16.12 -17.69 0.41
C ARG A 43 -17.52 -17.58 -0.19
N ALA A 44 -18.18 -16.41 -0.12
CA ALA A 44 -19.59 -16.26 -0.52
C ALA A 44 -19.84 -15.83 -1.99
N PHE A 45 -18.80 -15.58 -2.80
CA PHE A 45 -18.97 -15.02 -4.15
C PHE A 45 -18.65 -16.00 -5.31
N GLY A 46 -18.51 -17.28 -5.02
CA GLY A 46 -18.11 -18.28 -6.00
C GLY A 46 -19.19 -19.29 -6.37
N GLU A 47 -20.41 -18.91 -6.69
CA GLU A 47 -21.36 -19.81 -7.40
C GLU A 47 -22.62 -19.07 -7.91
N LEU A 48 -22.61 -18.59 -9.16
CA LEU A 48 -23.82 -18.46 -9.99
C LEU A 48 -23.44 -18.57 -11.47
N GLN A 49 -23.81 -19.68 -12.09
CA GLN A 49 -23.81 -19.86 -13.55
C GLN A 49 -25.01 -19.14 -14.19
N PRO A 50 -24.92 -18.65 -15.44
CA PRO A 50 -26.01 -17.94 -16.08
C PRO A 50 -26.87 -18.92 -16.89
N ASP A 51 -28.18 -18.95 -16.65
CA ASP A 51 -29.09 -19.47 -17.66
C ASP A 51 -30.53 -18.94 -17.53
N LYS A 52 -31.09 -18.62 -18.70
CA LYS A 52 -32.51 -18.43 -19.05
C LYS A 52 -33.22 -17.17 -18.55
N LEU A 53 -33.26 -16.17 -19.44
CA LEU A 53 -34.36 -15.21 -19.51
C LEU A 53 -35.23 -15.53 -20.74
N VAL A 54 -36.40 -16.08 -20.43
CA VAL A 54 -37.57 -16.22 -21.31
C VAL A 54 -38.13 -14.82 -21.59
N ARG A 55 -38.50 -14.55 -22.84
CA ARG A 55 -39.29 -13.39 -23.27
C ARG A 55 -40.64 -13.89 -23.81
N ASP A 56 -41.69 -13.45 -23.14
CA ASP A 56 -43.12 -13.36 -23.52
C ASP A 56 -43.60 -12.14 -22.69
N ASP A 57 -44.50 -11.24 -23.09
CA ASP A 57 -45.32 -11.06 -24.27
C ASP A 57 -45.92 -9.63 -24.14
N SER A 58 -46.37 -9.03 -25.26
CA SER A 58 -47.52 -8.09 -25.38
C SER A 58 -47.49 -6.72 -24.67
N ASP A 59 -48.18 -5.66 -25.11
CA ASP A 59 -48.87 -5.20 -26.33
C ASP A 59 -49.35 -3.76 -26.03
N GLU A 60 -49.53 -2.94 -27.08
CA GLU A 60 -50.54 -1.84 -27.25
C GLU A 60 -50.67 -0.70 -26.20
N HIS A 61 -50.99 0.57 -26.47
CA HIS A 61 -51.28 1.45 -27.62
C HIS A 61 -51.19 2.92 -27.04
N PRO A 62 -51.09 4.00 -27.83
CA PRO A 62 -50.99 5.38 -27.35
C PRO A 62 -52.35 6.11 -27.40
N ASP A 63 -52.49 7.15 -26.57
CA ASP A 63 -53.11 8.45 -26.89
C ASP A 63 -53.58 9.15 -25.61
N ARG A 64 -53.17 10.41 -25.41
CA ARG A 64 -54.09 11.54 -25.23
C ARG A 64 -53.37 12.89 -25.08
N LEU A 65 -53.86 13.83 -25.88
CA LEU A 65 -53.59 15.27 -25.83
C LEU A 65 -53.95 15.90 -24.48
N GLY A 66 -53.22 16.95 -24.13
CA GLY A 66 -53.65 18.00 -23.20
C GLY A 66 -52.75 19.22 -23.25
N LYS A 67 -53.13 20.22 -24.04
CA LYS A 67 -52.60 21.60 -23.98
C LYS A 67 -53.14 22.32 -22.74
N HIS A 68 -52.29 23.05 -22.02
CA HIS A 68 -52.69 24.29 -21.36
C HIS A 68 -51.50 25.25 -21.30
N ASP A 69 -51.76 26.46 -21.77
CA ASP A 69 -50.86 27.60 -21.82
C ASP A 69 -50.96 28.41 -20.51
N ASP A 70 -49.97 29.30 -20.36
CA ASP A 70 -49.99 30.60 -19.68
C ASP A 70 -49.38 30.78 -18.27
N ASP A 71 -48.45 31.75 -18.27
CA ASP A 71 -48.14 32.79 -17.29
C ASP A 71 -47.05 32.62 -16.20
N ASP A 72 -45.87 33.14 -16.58
CA ASP A 72 -45.22 34.35 -16.05
C ASP A 72 -44.62 34.42 -14.63
N ASN A 73 -43.36 34.90 -14.62
CA ASN A 73 -42.71 35.72 -13.60
C ASN A 73 -42.12 35.08 -12.32
N SER A 74 -40.79 34.92 -12.28
CA SER A 74 -39.90 35.71 -11.40
C SER A 74 -38.47 35.15 -11.35
N ALA A 75 -37.51 36.07 -11.43
CA ALA A 75 -36.08 35.81 -11.33
C ALA A 75 -35.62 35.71 -9.86
N ASN A 76 -34.87 34.66 -9.50
CA ASN A 76 -33.69 34.69 -8.61
C ASN A 76 -32.99 33.31 -8.52
N PRO A 77 -31.76 33.19 -7.96
CA PRO A 77 -30.58 32.86 -8.76
C PRO A 77 -30.09 31.41 -8.63
N SER A 78 -29.54 30.91 -9.74
CA SER A 78 -28.43 29.95 -9.86
C SER A 78 -28.22 28.96 -8.71
N SER A 79 -28.95 27.85 -8.77
CA SER A 79 -28.49 26.57 -8.22
C SER A 79 -27.24 26.11 -8.98
N PRO A 80 -26.18 25.61 -8.32
CA PRO A 80 -25.04 25.04 -9.03
C PRO A 80 -25.49 23.74 -9.72
N PRO A 81 -25.10 23.49 -10.97
CA PRO A 81 -25.44 22.23 -11.62
C PRO A 81 -24.66 21.09 -10.94
N SER A 82 -25.38 20.24 -10.24
CA SER A 82 -24.96 18.92 -9.81
C SER A 82 -24.82 18.02 -11.04
N HIS A 83 -23.71 18.15 -11.77
CA HIS A 83 -23.28 17.15 -12.72
C HIS A 83 -22.10 16.38 -12.15
N PRO A 84 -22.19 15.04 -12.01
CA PRO A 84 -21.00 14.23 -11.83
C PRO A 84 -20.12 14.41 -13.07
N VAL A 85 -18.86 14.79 -12.85
CA VAL A 85 -17.84 14.81 -13.90
C VAL A 85 -17.86 13.43 -14.58
N PRO A 86 -18.02 13.33 -15.91
CA PRO A 86 -17.98 12.06 -16.60
C PRO A 86 -16.55 11.52 -16.47
N ARG A 87 -16.34 10.55 -15.58
CA ARG A 87 -15.17 9.68 -15.65
C ARG A 87 -15.29 8.93 -16.97
N ARG A 88 -14.55 9.37 -17.99
CA ARG A 88 -14.36 8.59 -19.21
C ARG A 88 -13.68 7.28 -18.81
N SER A 89 -14.50 6.25 -18.60
CA SER A 89 -14.06 4.86 -18.58
C SER A 89 -13.63 4.51 -20.01
N LEU A 90 -12.37 4.81 -20.31
CA LEU A 90 -11.66 4.06 -21.31
C LEU A 90 -11.12 2.85 -20.57
N SER A 91 -11.78 1.70 -20.74
CA SER A 91 -11.21 0.39 -20.43
C SER A 91 -10.04 0.12 -21.38
N LEU A 92 -8.97 0.89 -21.23
CA LEU A 92 -7.66 0.46 -21.70
C LEU A 92 -7.40 -0.85 -20.95
N ALA A 93 -7.11 -1.93 -21.67
CA ALA A 93 -6.58 -3.14 -21.06
C ALA A 93 -5.32 -2.71 -20.27
N MET A 94 -5.50 -2.54 -18.96
CA MET A 94 -4.45 -2.07 -18.06
C MET A 94 -3.46 -3.22 -17.95
N ASN A 95 -2.19 -2.97 -18.27
CA ASN A 95 -1.12 -3.96 -18.31
C ASN A 95 -0.75 -4.41 -16.89
N THR A 96 -1.71 -5.07 -16.22
CA THR A 96 -1.59 -5.56 -14.85
C THR A 96 -0.70 -6.78 -14.88
N LYS A 97 0.44 -6.73 -14.19
CA LYS A 97 1.33 -7.88 -14.05
C LYS A 97 0.77 -8.82 -12.98
N THR A 98 0.81 -10.12 -13.26
CA THR A 98 0.37 -11.17 -12.33
C THR A 98 1.57 -12.01 -11.93
N LEU A 99 1.91 -12.02 -10.64
CA LEU A 99 2.98 -12.82 -10.06
C LEU A 99 2.36 -13.97 -9.28
N ASN A 100 2.67 -15.21 -9.65
CA ASN A 100 2.18 -16.40 -8.95
C ASN A 100 3.33 -17.06 -8.18
N PHE A 101 3.19 -17.15 -6.87
CA PHE A 101 4.19 -17.73 -5.98
C PHE A 101 3.75 -19.13 -5.54
N TYR A 102 4.65 -20.08 -5.70
CA TYR A 102 4.45 -21.51 -5.48
C TYR A 102 5.43 -21.97 -4.39
N PRO A 103 4.97 -22.14 -3.15
CA PRO A 103 5.81 -22.70 -2.08
C PRO A 103 6.17 -24.16 -2.38
N ARG A 104 7.44 -24.52 -2.18
CA ARG A 104 7.95 -25.88 -2.43
C ARG A 104 9.06 -26.23 -1.43
N GLY A 105 8.89 -27.34 -0.71
CA GLY A 105 9.92 -27.86 0.20
C GLY A 105 10.21 -26.95 1.39
N LEU A 106 9.21 -26.20 1.87
CA LEU A 106 9.34 -25.37 3.07
C LEU A 106 9.28 -26.27 4.32
N GLN A 107 10.26 -26.12 5.22
CA GLN A 107 10.34 -26.86 6.48
C GLN A 107 9.48 -26.22 7.57
N GLY A 108 9.21 -24.92 7.46
CA GLY A 108 8.36 -24.15 8.35
C GLY A 108 7.53 -23.10 7.62
N ASP A 109 6.59 -22.49 8.35
CA ASP A 109 5.87 -21.33 7.82
C ASP A 109 6.84 -20.16 7.65
N VAL A 110 6.74 -19.47 6.52
CA VAL A 110 7.58 -18.31 6.22
C VAL A 110 6.70 -17.12 5.83
N THR A 111 7.00 -15.97 6.42
CA THR A 111 6.36 -14.71 6.03
C THR A 111 7.31 -13.89 5.18
N ILE A 112 6.82 -13.46 4.02
CA ILE A 112 7.54 -12.64 3.05
C ILE A 112 6.82 -11.30 2.95
N ILE A 113 7.60 -10.23 3.04
CA ILE A 113 7.12 -8.87 2.77
C ILE A 113 7.62 -8.40 1.43
N PHE A 114 6.75 -7.69 0.71
CA PHE A 114 7.06 -7.10 -0.59
C PHE A 114 7.08 -5.58 -0.46
N THR A 115 8.16 -4.96 -0.91
CA THR A 115 8.34 -3.51 -0.91
C THR A 115 8.88 -3.08 -2.26
N PHE A 116 8.41 -1.95 -2.78
CA PHE A 116 9.05 -1.36 -3.95
C PHE A 116 10.39 -0.73 -3.56
N GLU A 117 11.25 -0.49 -4.56
CA GLU A 117 12.46 0.34 -4.38
C GLU A 117 12.14 1.84 -4.48
N PRO A 118 12.79 2.67 -3.64
CA PRO A 118 12.52 4.10 -3.61
C PRO A 118 12.83 4.77 -4.94
N PRO A 119 12.03 5.78 -5.35
CA PRO A 119 12.35 6.61 -6.49
C PRO A 119 13.80 7.13 -6.41
N THR A 120 14.57 6.87 -7.46
CA THR A 120 16.03 7.10 -7.54
C THR A 120 16.44 8.57 -7.50
N SER A 121 15.48 9.50 -7.56
CA SER A 121 15.75 10.93 -7.65
C SER A 121 16.45 11.51 -6.41
N GLN A 122 16.32 10.90 -5.20
CA GLN A 122 16.83 11.48 -3.95
C GLN A 122 17.29 10.44 -2.89
N PRO A 123 18.31 9.60 -3.14
CA PRO A 123 18.70 8.51 -2.22
C PRO A 123 19.14 8.97 -0.82
N HIS A 124 19.68 10.19 -0.68
CA HIS A 124 20.14 10.75 0.59
C HIS A 124 19.02 11.12 1.60
N ARG A 125 17.76 11.02 1.14
CA ARG A 125 16.54 11.35 1.88
C ARG A 125 15.79 10.14 2.41
N LEU A 126 16.20 8.95 1.98
CA LEU A 126 15.64 7.69 2.45
C LEU A 126 15.76 7.61 3.98
N PHE A 127 14.67 7.19 4.62
CA PHE A 127 14.48 7.09 6.06
C PHE A 127 14.59 8.42 6.86
N LYS A 128 14.65 9.57 6.18
CA LYS A 128 14.64 10.90 6.84
C LYS A 128 13.35 11.64 6.57
N ASP A 129 13.07 11.91 5.30
CA ASP A 129 11.86 12.56 4.82
C ASP A 129 11.17 11.76 3.71
N GLN A 130 11.77 10.65 3.26
CA GLN A 130 11.20 9.68 2.32
C GLN A 130 11.26 8.27 2.91
N PHE A 131 10.15 7.54 2.88
CA PHE A 131 10.01 6.25 3.54
C PHE A 131 9.34 5.22 2.62
N PRO A 132 9.91 4.02 2.46
CA PRO A 132 9.22 2.90 1.83
C PRO A 132 8.01 2.44 2.66
N VAL A 133 7.05 1.81 1.98
CA VAL A 133 5.87 1.22 2.59
C VAL A 133 5.83 -0.27 2.28
N VAL A 134 5.53 -1.09 3.29
CA VAL A 134 5.25 -2.52 3.13
C VAL A 134 4.01 -2.66 2.26
N TRP A 135 4.17 -3.13 1.02
CA TRP A 135 3.08 -3.16 0.05
C TRP A 135 2.21 -4.41 0.21
N LYS A 136 2.83 -5.58 0.34
CA LYS A 136 2.16 -6.86 0.64
C LYS A 136 2.90 -7.61 1.73
N VAL A 137 2.14 -8.36 2.52
CA VAL A 137 2.65 -9.32 3.51
C VAL A 137 1.99 -10.65 3.19
N VAL A 138 2.77 -11.70 3.00
CA VAL A 138 2.29 -13.01 2.57
C VAL A 138 2.94 -14.08 3.43
N THR A 139 2.13 -14.95 4.04
CA THR A 139 2.62 -16.12 4.78
C THR A 139 2.42 -17.37 3.94
N PHE A 140 3.51 -18.04 3.60
CA PHE A 140 3.52 -19.36 2.98
C PHE A 140 3.61 -20.42 4.08
N ARG A 141 2.71 -21.40 4.05
CA ARG A 141 2.66 -22.46 5.07
C ARG A 141 3.51 -23.66 4.66
N ALA A 142 4.18 -24.31 5.60
CA ALA A 142 4.89 -25.56 5.32
C ALA A 142 3.91 -26.66 4.84
N GLU A 143 4.41 -27.66 4.12
CA GLU A 143 3.57 -28.77 3.64
C GLU A 143 2.96 -29.56 4.81
N GLY A 144 1.63 -29.65 4.84
CA GLY A 144 0.86 -30.41 5.83
C GLY A 144 -0.57 -30.69 5.35
N PRO A 145 -1.37 -31.50 6.09
CA PRO A 145 -2.75 -31.79 5.74
C PRO A 145 -3.59 -30.50 5.77
N GLY A 146 -3.75 -29.85 4.62
CA GLY A 146 -4.31 -28.50 4.51
C GLY A 146 -3.77 -27.64 3.37
N ARG A 147 -2.67 -28.09 2.72
CA ARG A 147 -2.00 -27.49 1.54
C ARG A 147 -1.44 -26.09 1.75
N SER A 148 -0.15 -25.96 1.42
CA SER A 148 0.50 -24.70 1.14
C SER A 148 -0.22 -24.01 -0.02
N GLY A 149 -0.86 -22.87 0.26
CA GLY A 149 -1.63 -22.13 -0.74
C GLY A 149 -0.70 -21.36 -1.67
N ASN A 150 -0.86 -21.56 -2.97
CA ASN A 150 -0.23 -20.67 -3.96
C ASN A 150 -0.77 -19.25 -3.76
N VAL A 151 0.09 -18.25 -3.93
CA VAL A 151 -0.29 -16.85 -3.74
C VAL A 151 -0.15 -16.11 -5.06
N THR A 152 -1.23 -15.43 -5.46
CA THR A 152 -1.24 -14.57 -6.64
C THR A 152 -1.22 -13.11 -6.22
N ILE A 153 -0.18 -12.38 -6.61
CA ILE A 153 -0.07 -10.93 -6.45
C ILE A 153 -0.37 -10.27 -7.80
N ARG A 154 -1.31 -9.31 -7.81
CA ARG A 154 -1.60 -8.49 -8.98
C ARG A 154 -1.00 -7.11 -8.78
N CYS A 155 -0.09 -6.72 -9.67
CA CYS A 155 0.57 -5.43 -9.66
C CYS A 155 -0.15 -4.50 -10.64
N PRO A 156 -0.87 -3.47 -10.16
CA PRO A 156 -1.56 -2.54 -11.05
C PRO A 156 -0.56 -1.70 -11.85
N SER A 157 -0.97 -1.22 -13.03
CA SER A 157 -0.13 -0.35 -13.87
C SER A 157 -0.43 1.15 -13.69
N LEU A 158 -1.46 1.50 -12.91
CA LEU A 158 -1.86 2.89 -12.71
C LEU A 158 -1.23 3.46 -11.45
N PHE A 159 -0.54 4.58 -11.61
CA PHE A 159 0.06 5.35 -10.53
C PHE A 159 -0.88 6.43 -10.03
N ALA A 160 -0.73 6.78 -8.76
CA ALA A 160 -1.38 7.92 -8.17
C ALA A 160 -0.52 8.60 -7.12
N PHE A 161 -0.68 9.91 -7.00
CA PHE A 161 -0.27 10.62 -5.80
C PHE A 161 -1.41 10.61 -4.78
N GLY A 162 -1.06 10.52 -3.50
CA GLY A 162 -2.00 10.52 -2.39
C GLY A 162 -1.58 11.49 -1.29
N TYR A 163 -2.56 11.95 -0.51
CA TYR A 163 -2.31 12.61 0.77
C TYR A 163 -2.19 11.56 1.86
N ALA A 164 -0.99 11.37 2.41
CA ALA A 164 -0.73 10.33 3.38
C ALA A 164 -1.11 10.74 4.80
N ARG A 165 -1.90 9.90 5.46
CA ARG A 165 -2.17 9.93 6.90
C ARG A 165 -1.43 8.75 7.51
N ILE A 166 -0.60 9.05 8.49
CA ILE A 166 0.21 8.05 9.18
C ILE A 166 -0.34 7.95 10.59
N ASP A 167 -0.73 6.75 11.01
CA ASP A 167 -1.25 6.51 12.36
C ASP A 167 -0.12 6.28 13.39
N GLN A 168 -0.51 5.96 14.63
CA GLN A 168 0.43 5.72 15.72
C GLN A 168 1.28 4.45 15.52
N ASN A 169 0.82 3.52 14.70
CA ASN A 169 1.50 2.27 14.36
C ASN A 169 2.33 2.40 13.07
N ASN A 170 2.47 3.62 12.54
CA ASN A 170 3.08 3.90 11.24
C ASN A 170 2.36 3.27 10.05
N LEU A 171 1.08 2.92 10.18
CA LEU A 171 0.27 2.50 9.03
C LEU A 171 -0.09 3.73 8.21
N VAL A 172 0.06 3.59 6.90
CA VAL A 172 -0.25 4.62 5.92
C VAL A 172 -1.63 4.35 5.36
N ASP A 173 -2.50 5.35 5.50
CA ASP A 173 -3.75 5.46 4.76
C ASP A 173 -3.69 6.76 3.93
N SER A 174 -4.08 6.72 2.66
CA SER A 174 -3.93 7.87 1.77
C SER A 174 -5.25 8.26 1.12
N THR A 175 -5.72 9.45 1.47
CA THR A 175 -6.92 10.07 0.92
C THR A 175 -6.90 11.58 1.12
N PRO A 176 -7.21 12.41 0.11
CA PRO A 176 -7.56 12.02 -1.27
C PRO A 176 -6.34 11.51 -2.06
N TRP A 177 -6.59 11.05 -3.28
CA TRP A 177 -5.57 10.67 -4.26
C TRP A 177 -5.97 11.09 -5.68
N VAL A 178 -5.00 11.18 -6.59
CA VAL A 178 -5.19 11.52 -8.01
C VAL A 178 -4.34 10.60 -8.88
N GLU A 179 -4.96 10.01 -9.92
CA GLU A 179 -4.23 9.22 -10.93
C GLU A 179 -3.19 10.12 -11.62
N VAL A 180 -2.00 9.58 -11.88
CA VAL A 180 -0.94 10.29 -12.60
C VAL A 180 -0.31 9.42 -13.68
N ARG A 181 0.20 10.08 -14.71
CA ARG A 181 0.95 9.49 -15.83
C ARG A 181 2.27 10.22 -15.99
N SER A 182 3.24 9.56 -16.63
CA SER A 182 4.55 10.16 -16.89
C SER A 182 4.45 11.60 -17.43
N GLY A 183 5.23 12.49 -16.82
CA GLY A 183 5.23 13.93 -17.09
C GLY A 183 4.08 14.74 -16.47
N ASP A 184 3.20 14.11 -15.68
CA ASP A 184 2.16 14.83 -14.93
C ASP A 184 2.75 15.64 -13.77
N ILE A 185 2.20 16.84 -13.60
CA ILE A 185 2.30 17.66 -12.41
C ILE A 185 0.93 17.66 -11.73
N SER A 186 0.86 17.07 -10.55
CA SER A 186 -0.28 17.17 -9.64
C SER A 186 -0.02 18.22 -8.57
N SER A 187 -1.11 18.76 -8.02
CA SER A 187 -1.09 19.78 -6.98
C SER A 187 -2.14 19.44 -5.95
N ILE A 188 -1.75 19.37 -4.68
CA ILE A 188 -2.70 19.25 -3.56
C ILE A 188 -2.87 20.62 -2.90
N THR A 189 -4.12 21.02 -2.70
CA THR A 189 -4.49 22.31 -2.11
C THR A 189 -5.48 22.15 -0.97
N GLY A 190 -5.75 23.26 -0.27
CA GLY A 190 -6.73 23.36 0.79
C GLY A 190 -6.15 23.24 2.20
N GLY A 191 -7.02 23.47 3.18
CA GLY A 191 -6.68 23.47 4.60
C GLY A 191 -6.68 22.08 5.25
N PRO A 192 -6.42 21.97 6.57
CA PRO A 192 -6.31 20.69 7.28
C PRO A 192 -7.52 19.76 7.14
N SER A 193 -8.74 20.30 6.98
CA SER A 193 -9.99 19.54 6.91
C SER A 193 -10.53 19.33 5.49
N GLN A 194 -9.97 20.00 4.48
CA GLN A 194 -10.49 20.00 3.12
C GLN A 194 -9.35 20.00 2.09
N ARG A 195 -8.57 18.91 2.10
CA ARG A 195 -7.53 18.71 1.10
C ARG A 195 -8.13 18.04 -0.14
N HIS A 196 -7.72 18.51 -1.31
CA HIS A 196 -8.11 17.92 -2.59
C HIS A 196 -6.97 18.08 -3.59
N PHE A 197 -6.94 17.19 -4.57
CA PHE A 197 -6.05 17.34 -5.72
C PHE A 197 -6.74 18.18 -6.79
N GLU A 198 -5.98 19.08 -7.39
CA GLU A 198 -6.38 19.83 -8.58
C GLU A 198 -6.25 18.94 -9.83
N GLU A 199 -6.73 19.44 -10.97
CA GLU A 199 -6.52 18.77 -12.25
C GLU A 199 -5.02 18.71 -12.59
N ASN A 200 -4.57 17.55 -13.07
CA ASN A 200 -3.19 17.38 -13.46
C ASN A 200 -2.85 18.30 -14.65
N THR A 201 -1.67 18.90 -14.58
CA THR A 201 -1.08 19.64 -15.70
C THR A 201 0.08 18.85 -16.28
N LYS A 202 0.48 19.15 -17.51
CA LYS A 202 1.63 18.51 -18.16
C LYS A 202 2.85 19.41 -18.09
N ASP A 203 3.99 18.82 -17.76
CA ASP A 203 5.29 19.45 -17.95
C ASP A 203 5.88 19.06 -19.30
N ASN A 204 6.01 20.04 -20.20
CA ASN A 204 6.50 19.82 -21.56
C ASN A 204 8.01 19.59 -21.53
N GLY A 205 8.43 18.33 -21.34
CA GLY A 205 9.83 17.93 -21.53
C GLY A 205 10.38 16.94 -20.50
N THR A 206 9.62 16.57 -19.47
CA THR A 206 10.07 15.61 -18.46
C THR A 206 9.17 14.38 -18.40
N LYS A 207 9.79 13.22 -18.14
CA LYS A 207 9.07 11.98 -17.82
C LYS A 207 8.75 11.86 -16.32
N LEU A 208 9.31 12.76 -15.52
CA LEU A 208 9.19 12.72 -14.06
C LEU A 208 7.77 13.07 -13.63
N LEU A 209 7.31 12.38 -12.59
CA LEU A 209 6.06 12.69 -11.91
C LEU A 209 6.35 13.74 -10.85
N THR A 210 5.54 14.80 -10.79
CA THR A 210 5.71 15.85 -9.77
C THR A 210 4.43 16.05 -8.99
N CYS A 211 4.54 16.15 -7.66
CA CYS A 211 3.42 16.52 -6.79
C CYS A 211 3.80 17.77 -5.98
N LYS A 212 3.04 18.85 -6.17
CA LYS A 212 3.20 20.12 -5.46
C LYS A 212 2.34 20.13 -4.20
N ASN A 213 2.92 20.55 -3.08
CA ASN A 213 2.16 20.86 -1.88
C ASN A 213 1.79 22.36 -1.88
N ASN A 214 0.56 22.66 -2.28
CA ASN A 214 -0.02 24.00 -2.24
C ASN A 214 -1.06 24.12 -1.09
N THR A 215 -0.99 23.27 -0.08
CA THR A 215 -1.81 23.40 1.14
C THR A 215 -1.25 24.46 2.08
N ASP A 216 -2.07 24.90 3.05
CA ASP A 216 -1.71 25.96 4.01
C ASP A 216 -0.62 25.56 5.02
N GLY A 217 -0.11 24.32 4.95
CA GLY A 217 0.95 23.85 5.82
C GLY A 217 1.69 22.63 5.27
N PRO A 218 2.59 22.04 6.08
CA PRO A 218 3.25 20.80 5.70
C PRO A 218 2.24 19.67 5.42
N ALA A 219 2.55 18.85 4.42
CA ALA A 219 1.75 17.69 4.04
C ALA A 219 2.63 16.45 3.90
N ASN A 220 2.09 15.29 4.29
CA ASN A 220 2.69 14.03 3.88
C ASN A 220 2.09 13.65 2.52
N LEU A 221 2.94 13.34 1.57
CA LEU A 221 2.54 12.94 0.22
C LEU A 221 2.96 11.50 0.00
N SER A 222 2.18 10.73 -0.74
CA SER A 222 2.53 9.36 -1.12
C SER A 222 2.45 9.17 -2.62
N ILE A 223 3.21 8.20 -3.13
CA ILE A 223 2.97 7.60 -4.45
C ILE A 223 2.64 6.12 -4.24
N GLY A 224 1.82 5.58 -5.13
CA GLY A 224 1.35 4.21 -5.04
C GLY A 224 0.52 3.82 -6.25
N PHE A 225 -0.15 2.68 -6.13
CA PHE A 225 -0.93 2.07 -7.19
C PHE A 225 -2.44 2.25 -6.97
N ILE A 226 -3.19 2.39 -8.05
CA ILE A 226 -4.65 2.26 -8.02
C ILE A 226 -5.01 0.82 -8.40
N ARG A 227 -5.69 0.10 -7.51
CA ARG A 227 -6.26 -1.23 -7.74
C ARG A 227 -7.78 -1.13 -7.89
N GLY A 228 -8.37 -2.06 -8.65
CA GLY A 228 -9.83 -2.17 -8.83
C GLY A 228 -10.33 -1.34 -10.01
N SER A 229 -11.63 -1.39 -10.27
CA SER A 229 -12.28 -0.69 -11.38
C SER A 229 -13.37 0.25 -10.88
N ASP A 230 -13.59 1.31 -11.66
CA ASP A 230 -14.69 2.27 -11.50
C ASP A 230 -14.85 2.81 -10.07
N THR A 231 -15.95 2.47 -9.40
CA THR A 231 -16.31 2.93 -8.05
C THR A 231 -15.64 2.13 -6.93
N HIS A 232 -14.98 1.01 -7.25
CA HIS A 232 -14.31 0.14 -6.29
C HIS A 232 -12.79 0.30 -6.32
N GLN A 233 -12.31 1.45 -6.82
CA GLN A 233 -10.90 1.78 -6.83
C GLN A 233 -10.37 1.96 -5.41
N ARG A 234 -9.22 1.34 -5.14
CA ARG A 234 -8.47 1.49 -3.89
C ARG A 234 -7.05 1.93 -4.21
N TYR A 235 -6.54 2.83 -3.39
CA TYR A 235 -5.16 3.28 -3.47
C TYR A 235 -4.29 2.45 -2.52
N GLU A 236 -3.17 1.94 -3.02
CA GLU A 236 -2.19 1.18 -2.26
C GLU A 236 -0.85 1.95 -2.24
N PRO A 237 -0.47 2.61 -1.14
CA PRO A 237 0.76 3.39 -1.06
C PRO A 237 1.99 2.48 -1.13
N THR A 238 3.04 2.97 -1.79
CA THR A 238 4.35 2.29 -1.87
C THR A 238 5.48 3.13 -1.30
N PHE A 239 5.35 4.46 -1.35
CA PHE A 239 6.28 5.40 -0.70
C PHE A 239 5.55 6.59 -0.11
N VAL A 240 6.13 7.15 0.94
CA VAL A 240 5.67 8.38 1.60
C VAL A 240 6.80 9.37 1.76
N TRP A 241 6.52 10.63 1.45
CA TRP A 241 7.33 11.78 1.83
C TRP A 241 6.64 12.50 2.99
N THR A 242 7.33 12.71 4.10
CA THR A 242 6.74 13.36 5.28
C THR A 242 7.10 14.83 5.36
N GLY A 243 6.15 15.67 5.78
CA GLY A 243 6.42 17.08 6.09
C GLY A 243 6.86 17.91 4.88
N VAL A 244 6.40 17.58 3.67
CA VAL A 244 6.64 18.37 2.46
C VAL A 244 6.10 19.77 2.70
N ARG A 245 6.95 20.79 2.67
CA ARG A 245 6.57 22.17 3.02
C ARG A 245 5.63 22.77 1.98
N THR A 246 4.82 23.74 2.41
CA THR A 246 3.99 24.56 1.51
C THR A 246 4.85 25.22 0.43
N GLY A 247 4.36 25.22 -0.81
CA GLY A 247 5.05 25.73 -2.00
C GLY A 247 6.20 24.85 -2.49
N SER A 248 6.49 23.72 -1.82
CA SER A 248 7.49 22.75 -2.26
C SER A 248 6.85 21.64 -3.10
N SER A 249 7.69 20.86 -3.79
CA SER A 249 7.25 19.71 -4.56
C SER A 249 8.12 18.49 -4.29
N ILE A 250 7.52 17.31 -4.48
CA ILE A 250 8.25 16.07 -4.66
C ILE A 250 8.30 15.75 -6.14
N THR A 251 9.41 15.15 -6.58
CA THR A 251 9.60 14.68 -7.94
C THR A 251 10.11 13.25 -7.89
N ALA A 252 9.40 12.35 -8.56
CA ALA A 252 9.69 10.93 -8.57
C ALA A 252 9.88 10.44 -10.01
N GLU A 253 10.98 9.73 -10.23
CA GLU A 253 11.09 8.75 -11.30
C GLU A 253 10.72 7.41 -10.69
N PHE A 254 9.60 6.82 -11.14
CA PHE A 254 9.13 5.57 -10.58
C PHE A 254 9.46 4.43 -11.53
N SER A 255 10.43 3.61 -11.15
CA SER A 255 10.66 2.29 -11.72
C SER A 255 10.00 1.26 -10.80
N PRO A 256 9.10 0.39 -11.30
CA PRO A 256 8.38 -0.56 -10.46
C PRO A 256 9.27 -1.75 -10.10
N ILE A 257 10.40 -1.50 -9.44
CA ILE A 257 11.27 -2.55 -8.93
C ILE A 257 10.68 -3.04 -7.60
N LEU A 258 10.30 -4.31 -7.57
CA LEU A 258 9.70 -4.97 -6.42
C LEU A 258 10.72 -5.92 -5.79
N SER A 259 10.91 -5.80 -4.49
CA SER A 259 11.81 -6.64 -3.70
C SER A 259 11.03 -7.41 -2.64
N ALA A 260 11.45 -8.63 -2.36
CA ALA A 260 10.91 -9.50 -1.32
C ALA A 260 11.95 -9.79 -0.25
N TYR A 261 11.49 -9.77 1.00
CA TYR A 261 12.32 -9.96 2.20
C TYR A 261 11.65 -10.96 3.12
N LEU A 262 12.47 -11.72 3.84
CA LEU A 262 11.98 -12.52 4.96
C LEU A 262 11.60 -11.58 6.10
N ALA A 263 10.47 -11.87 6.74
CA ALA A 263 10.00 -11.09 7.88
C ALA A 263 10.03 -11.95 9.14
N ASP A 264 10.99 -11.65 10.01
CA ASP A 264 11.02 -12.16 11.39
C ASP A 264 10.10 -11.34 12.30
N ASP A 265 9.93 -10.05 11.99
CA ASP A 265 9.07 -9.12 12.72
C ASP A 265 7.64 -9.08 12.17
N PRO A 266 6.64 -8.73 13.01
CA PRO A 266 5.23 -8.69 12.61
C PRO A 266 4.90 -7.44 11.79
N TYR A 267 5.43 -7.36 10.57
CA TYR A 267 5.10 -6.31 9.61
C TYR A 267 3.64 -6.38 9.17
N LYS A 268 3.06 -5.21 8.91
CA LYS A 268 1.69 -5.09 8.38
C LYS A 268 1.72 -4.45 7.00
N ALA A 269 0.78 -4.84 6.15
CA ALA A 269 0.55 -4.12 4.89
C ALA A 269 0.25 -2.64 5.20
N THR A 270 0.75 -1.77 4.34
CA THR A 270 0.76 -0.30 4.47
C THR A 270 1.60 0.27 5.61
N GLN A 271 2.37 -0.55 6.34
CA GLN A 271 3.30 -0.04 7.34
C GLN A 271 4.47 0.71 6.68
N MET A 272 4.73 1.93 7.14
CA MET A 272 5.87 2.74 6.74
C MET A 272 7.15 2.23 7.41
N LEU A 273 8.15 1.91 6.60
CA LEU A 273 9.47 1.46 7.06
C LEU A 273 10.32 2.66 7.47
N ARG A 274 10.78 2.69 8.72
CA ARG A 274 11.62 3.77 9.29
C ARG A 274 13.12 3.47 9.27
N GLY A 275 13.49 2.31 8.77
CA GLY A 275 14.86 1.86 8.61
C GLY A 275 14.90 0.68 7.65
N GLU A 276 16.09 0.19 7.42
CA GLU A 276 16.32 -1.00 6.60
C GLU A 276 15.65 -2.23 7.24
N ILE A 277 15.18 -3.14 6.39
CA ILE A 277 14.74 -4.46 6.82
C ILE A 277 16.01 -5.22 7.25
N SER A 278 15.92 -5.99 8.33
CA SER A 278 17.08 -6.66 8.93
C SER A 278 17.73 -7.71 8.03
N THR A 279 16.98 -8.24 7.06
CA THR A 279 17.44 -9.25 6.10
C THR A 279 17.73 -8.62 4.75
N ASP A 280 18.65 -9.22 4.01
CA ASP A 280 18.81 -8.90 2.59
C ASP A 280 17.57 -9.30 1.79
N ALA A 281 17.37 -8.65 0.64
CA ALA A 281 16.33 -9.06 -0.30
C ALA A 281 16.66 -10.45 -0.84
N ILE A 282 15.72 -11.38 -0.73
CA ILE A 282 15.85 -12.74 -1.28
C ILE A 282 15.41 -12.80 -2.75
N TRP A 283 14.82 -11.71 -3.26
CA TRP A 283 14.35 -11.57 -4.63
C TRP A 283 14.09 -10.11 -4.96
N THR A 284 14.48 -9.70 -6.16
CA THR A 284 14.24 -8.36 -6.69
C THR A 284 13.97 -8.46 -8.19
N GLN A 285 12.90 -7.82 -8.67
CA GLN A 285 12.55 -7.77 -10.08
C GLN A 285 11.99 -6.42 -10.49
N ASN A 286 12.39 -5.95 -11.66
CA ASN A 286 11.71 -4.85 -12.32
C ASN A 286 10.44 -5.37 -13.00
N LEU A 287 9.27 -4.91 -12.56
CA LEU A 287 8.00 -5.40 -13.09
C LEU A 287 7.79 -5.04 -14.58
N ASP A 288 8.48 -4.03 -15.09
CA ASP A 288 8.43 -3.66 -16.52
C ASP A 288 9.12 -4.71 -17.42
N ASP A 289 10.07 -5.47 -16.87
CA ASP A 289 10.86 -6.47 -17.60
C ASP A 289 10.21 -7.87 -17.57
N LEU A 290 9.09 -8.01 -16.88
CA LEU A 290 8.38 -9.28 -16.74
C LEU A 290 7.25 -9.44 -17.77
N ASP A 291 6.97 -10.68 -18.16
CA ASP A 291 5.74 -11.03 -18.87
C ASP A 291 4.49 -10.71 -18.04
N ASP A 292 3.33 -10.60 -18.69
CA ASP A 292 2.07 -10.25 -18.03
C ASP A 292 1.65 -11.22 -16.93
N SER A 293 2.09 -12.48 -17.03
CA SER A 293 1.93 -13.48 -15.99
C SER A 293 3.21 -14.29 -15.83
N THR A 294 3.77 -14.28 -14.63
CA THR A 294 4.97 -15.06 -14.28
C THR A 294 4.69 -15.98 -13.10
N GLY A 295 5.48 -17.05 -13.00
CA GLY A 295 5.44 -18.03 -11.92
C GLY A 295 6.76 -18.05 -11.18
N TRP A 296 6.73 -18.22 -9.87
CA TRP A 296 7.91 -18.16 -9.00
C TRP A 296 7.84 -19.25 -7.95
N TYR A 297 8.88 -20.06 -7.82
CA TYR A 297 8.98 -21.01 -6.72
C TYR A 297 9.59 -20.33 -5.50
N VAL A 298 8.95 -20.52 -4.34
CA VAL A 298 9.49 -20.12 -3.03
C VAL A 298 10.02 -21.40 -2.39
N THR A 299 11.32 -21.47 -2.19
CA THR A 299 12.00 -22.69 -1.72
C THR A 299 12.87 -22.41 -0.51
N GLU A 300 13.04 -23.41 0.34
CA GLU A 300 13.99 -23.43 1.44
C GLU A 300 15.07 -24.50 1.15
N ASP A 301 16.34 -24.16 1.30
CA ASP A 301 17.43 -25.12 1.14
C ASP A 301 17.55 -26.01 2.38
N ASP A 302 17.34 -27.32 2.22
CA ASP A 302 17.33 -28.32 3.31
C ASP A 302 18.62 -28.37 4.13
N ARG A 303 19.75 -27.85 3.63
CA ARG A 303 21.05 -27.90 4.32
C ARG A 303 21.37 -26.63 5.08
N SER A 304 21.06 -25.47 4.52
CA SER A 304 21.40 -24.16 5.05
C SER A 304 20.22 -23.44 5.69
N GLY A 305 18.99 -23.84 5.40
CA GLY A 305 17.76 -23.11 5.76
C GLY A 305 17.60 -21.79 5.00
N ALA A 306 18.41 -21.55 3.95
CA ALA A 306 18.33 -20.33 3.16
C ALA A 306 17.08 -20.36 2.27
N PHE A 307 16.35 -19.24 2.22
CA PHE A 307 15.21 -19.09 1.33
C PHE A 307 15.63 -18.48 -0.01
N ASN A 308 14.96 -18.91 -1.07
CA ASN A 308 15.14 -18.38 -2.42
C ASN A 308 13.80 -18.28 -3.14
N ILE A 309 13.68 -17.28 -4.01
CA ILE A 309 12.57 -17.15 -4.97
C ILE A 309 13.16 -17.13 -6.38
N GLN A 310 12.71 -18.06 -7.20
CA GLN A 310 13.26 -18.29 -8.54
C GLN A 310 12.16 -18.47 -9.57
N ASN A 311 12.45 -18.10 -10.83
CA ASN A 311 11.45 -18.16 -11.88
C ASN A 311 11.08 -19.62 -12.18
N ALA A 312 9.78 -19.91 -12.25
CA ALA A 312 9.28 -21.24 -12.52
C ALA A 312 9.50 -21.69 -13.98
N SER A 313 9.67 -20.76 -14.92
CA SER A 313 9.95 -21.08 -16.32
C SER A 313 11.37 -21.57 -16.56
N GLU A 314 12.32 -21.30 -15.65
CA GLU A 314 13.72 -21.73 -15.78
C GLU A 314 13.93 -23.23 -15.51
N TYR A 315 12.87 -23.93 -15.06
CA TYR A 315 12.90 -25.37 -14.76
C TYR A 315 12.44 -26.28 -15.90
N TYR A 316 12.14 -25.72 -17.07
CA TYR A 316 11.66 -26.45 -18.26
C TYR A 316 12.55 -26.24 -19.48
#